data_AF-A0A182QVE1-F1
#
_entry.id   AF-A0A182QVE1-F1
#
_cell.length_a   1.000
_cell.length_b   1.000
_cell.length_c   1.000
_cell.angle_alpha   90.00
_cell.angle_beta   90.00
_cell.angle_gamma   90.00
#
_symmetry.space_group_name_H-M   'P 1'
#
loop_
_entity.id
_entity.type
_entity.pdbx_description
1 polymer ?
#
loop_
_entity_poly.entity_id
_entity_poly.type
_entity_poly.pdbx_seq_one_letter_code
_entity_poly.pdbx_strand_id
1 'polypeptide(L)'
;LCMNRCQQLMDKFDRRTQMKYFQPRFEPPGSQKITFDPNTFRGALDWRNRYRRLANQCVNYELKRQYALMAYTTVEYCTTNRRPEEESPITSSLQSSPGAFDEIDVAFLVLLAMLLILTVVSTAYDCHQYHRTKPCSGALFADGLKDYYRSGFERPGHASRCTL
;
A
#
# COMPACT_ATOMS: atom_id res chain seq x y z
N LEU A 1 -9.21 -17.02 -1.88
CA LEU A 1 -10.32 -17.98 -2.16
C LEU A 1 -11.36 -17.28 -3.04
N CYS A 2 -11.84 -17.90 -4.11
CA CYS A 2 -12.92 -17.34 -4.94
C CYS A 2 -14.26 -18.00 -4.59
N MET A 3 -15.24 -17.22 -4.14
CA MET A 3 -16.52 -17.75 -3.66
C MET A 3 -17.34 -18.45 -4.76
N ASN A 4 -17.32 -17.91 -5.99
CA ASN A 4 -18.05 -18.51 -7.12
C ASN A 4 -17.54 -19.92 -7.45
N ARG A 5 -16.22 -20.12 -7.39
CA ARG A 5 -15.61 -21.44 -7.60
C ARG A 5 -15.98 -22.40 -6.47
N CYS A 6 -16.00 -21.92 -5.23
CA CYS A 6 -16.43 -22.74 -4.09
C CYS A 6 -17.90 -23.16 -4.22
N GLN A 7 -18.78 -22.28 -4.68
CA GLN A 7 -20.18 -22.59 -4.93
C GLN A 7 -20.31 -23.71 -5.96
N GLN A 8 -19.69 -23.54 -7.14
CA GLN A 8 -19.69 -24.57 -8.20
C GLN A 8 -19.13 -25.92 -7.74
N LEU A 9 -18.16 -25.92 -6.83
CA LEU A 9 -17.59 -27.15 -6.28
C LEU A 9 -18.56 -27.82 -5.30
N MET A 10 -19.15 -27.05 -4.40
CA MET A 10 -20.08 -27.57 -3.39
C MET A 10 -21.40 -28.02 -4.00
N ASP A 11 -21.86 -27.38 -5.07
CA ASP A 11 -23.09 -27.74 -5.80
C ASP A 11 -23.04 -29.15 -6.42
N LYS A 12 -21.85 -29.74 -6.58
CA LYS A 12 -21.69 -31.14 -7.03
C LYS A 12 -22.02 -32.17 -5.95
N PHE A 13 -22.10 -31.75 -4.69
CA PHE A 13 -22.33 -32.62 -3.56
C PHE A 13 -23.72 -32.39 -2.98
N ASP A 14 -24.37 -33.47 -2.55
CA ASP A 14 -25.60 -33.37 -1.77
C ASP A 14 -25.37 -32.62 -0.46
N ARG A 15 -26.42 -31.96 0.01
CA ARG A 15 -26.42 -31.21 1.27
C ARG A 15 -25.90 -32.03 2.46
N ARG A 16 -26.20 -33.33 2.51
CA ARG A 16 -25.69 -34.24 3.56
C ARG A 16 -24.18 -34.40 3.50
N THR A 17 -23.62 -34.46 2.31
CA THR A 17 -22.16 -34.58 2.08
C THR A 17 -21.48 -33.24 2.34
N GLN A 18 -22.07 -32.12 1.92
CA GLN A 18 -21.56 -30.77 2.24
C GLN A 18 -21.44 -30.56 3.76
N MET A 19 -22.42 -31.01 4.53
CA MET A 19 -22.38 -30.88 6.00
C MET A 19 -21.24 -31.66 6.66
N LYS A 20 -20.67 -32.69 6.01
CA LYS A 20 -19.49 -33.40 6.54
C LYS A 20 -18.22 -32.55 6.53
N TYR A 21 -18.17 -31.53 5.68
CA TYR A 21 -17.04 -30.61 5.57
C TYR A 21 -17.26 -29.34 6.41
N PHE A 22 -18.40 -29.20 7.08
CA PHE A 22 -18.64 -28.07 7.95
C PHE A 22 -18.05 -28.32 9.34
N GLN A 23 -17.09 -27.49 9.74
CA GLN A 23 -16.53 -27.51 11.08
C GLN A 23 -17.14 -26.35 11.90
N PRO A 24 -17.84 -26.62 13.01
CA PRO A 24 -18.36 -25.58 13.88
C PRO A 24 -17.23 -24.83 14.58
N ARG A 25 -17.56 -23.63 15.09
CA ARG A 25 -16.61 -22.84 15.87
C ARG A 25 -16.19 -23.59 17.12
N PHE A 26 -14.89 -23.72 17.32
CA PHE A 26 -14.33 -24.14 18.59
C PHE A 26 -14.10 -22.88 19.45
N GLU A 27 -14.69 -22.85 20.64
CA GLU A 27 -14.46 -21.78 21.63
C GLU A 27 -13.77 -22.41 22.85
N PRO A 28 -12.42 -22.43 22.89
CA PRO A 28 -11.70 -22.92 24.05
C PRO A 28 -11.97 -22.00 25.26
N PRO A 29 -12.14 -22.57 26.47
CA PRO A 29 -12.35 -21.78 27.67
C PRO A 29 -11.13 -20.86 27.90
N GLY A 30 -11.37 -19.55 28.02
CA GLY A 30 -10.32 -18.55 28.22
C GLY A 30 -9.68 -17.97 26.95
N SER A 31 -10.17 -18.34 25.76
CA SER A 31 -9.65 -17.76 24.51
C SER A 31 -10.19 -16.35 24.26
N GLN A 32 -9.28 -15.40 24.03
CA GLN A 32 -9.64 -14.10 23.49
C GLN A 32 -10.00 -14.26 22.00
N LYS A 33 -11.05 -13.55 21.55
CA LYS A 33 -11.44 -13.56 20.13
C LYS A 33 -10.36 -12.86 19.31
N ILE A 34 -9.44 -13.64 18.72
CA ILE A 34 -8.54 -13.16 17.66
C ILE A 34 -9.35 -13.11 16.37
N THR A 35 -10.31 -12.20 16.30
CA THR A 35 -11.05 -11.90 15.08
C THR A 35 -11.05 -10.41 14.91
N PHE A 36 -10.67 -9.93 13.72
CA PHE A 36 -10.81 -8.53 13.38
C PHE A 36 -12.24 -8.05 13.59
N ASP A 37 -12.38 -6.79 14.00
CA ASP A 37 -13.69 -6.16 14.17
C ASP A 37 -14.43 -6.21 12.82
N PRO A 38 -15.64 -6.78 12.75
CA PRO A 38 -16.42 -6.84 11.51
C PRO A 38 -16.73 -5.46 10.91
N ASN A 39 -16.53 -4.36 11.66
CA ASN A 39 -16.71 -2.99 11.19
C ASN A 39 -15.44 -2.38 10.59
N THR A 40 -14.28 -3.03 10.71
CA THR A 40 -13.02 -2.55 10.11
C THR A 40 -13.08 -2.54 8.58
N PHE A 41 -13.84 -3.45 7.98
CA PHE A 41 -13.99 -3.56 6.54
C PHE A 41 -15.47 -3.41 6.13
N ARG A 42 -15.73 -2.58 5.12
CA ARG A 42 -17.08 -2.32 4.63
C ARG A 42 -17.77 -3.59 4.15
N GLY A 43 -19.00 -3.81 4.63
CA GLY A 43 -19.80 -4.98 4.28
C GLY A 43 -19.25 -6.31 4.80
N ALA A 44 -18.15 -6.34 5.57
CA ALA A 44 -17.54 -7.59 6.02
C ALA A 44 -18.46 -8.44 6.88
N LEU A 45 -19.33 -7.81 7.68
CA LEU A 45 -20.35 -8.53 8.44
C LEU A 45 -21.33 -9.29 7.52
N ASP A 46 -21.78 -8.66 6.43
CA ASP A 46 -22.70 -9.28 5.47
C ASP A 46 -22.01 -10.42 4.71
N TRP A 47 -20.80 -10.17 4.19
CA TRP A 47 -19.98 -11.21 3.55
C TRP A 47 -19.74 -12.40 4.48
N ARG A 48 -19.42 -12.11 5.75
CA ARG A 48 -19.22 -13.14 6.77
C ARG A 48 -20.48 -13.95 6.99
N ASN A 49 -21.64 -13.31 7.16
CA ASN A 49 -22.88 -14.05 7.39
C ASN A 49 -23.30 -14.87 6.16
N ARG A 50 -23.14 -14.31 4.97
CA ARG A 50 -23.56 -14.93 3.70
C ARG A 50 -22.67 -16.11 3.31
N TYR A 51 -21.35 -15.96 3.40
CA TYR A 51 -20.39 -16.95 2.90
C TYR A 51 -19.76 -17.82 3.99
N ARG A 52 -20.03 -17.60 5.28
CA ARG A 52 -19.45 -18.40 6.37
C ARG A 52 -19.61 -19.90 6.18
N ARG A 53 -20.80 -20.37 5.79
CA ARG A 53 -21.04 -21.82 5.58
C ARG A 53 -20.27 -22.33 4.36
N LEU A 54 -20.42 -21.65 3.23
CA LEU A 54 -19.81 -22.06 1.97
C LEU A 54 -18.28 -22.07 2.06
N ALA A 55 -17.67 -21.02 2.60
CA ALA A 55 -16.22 -20.91 2.76
C ALA A 55 -15.66 -22.00 3.67
N ASN A 56 -16.34 -22.27 4.79
CA ASN A 56 -15.93 -23.31 5.73
C ASN A 56 -15.96 -24.71 5.09
N GLN A 57 -17.05 -25.05 4.39
CA GLN A 57 -17.18 -26.32 3.68
C GLN A 57 -16.13 -26.47 2.57
N CYS A 58 -15.96 -25.43 1.74
CA CYS A 58 -15.05 -25.45 0.60
C CYS A 58 -13.59 -25.60 1.05
N VAL A 59 -13.16 -24.80 2.04
CA VAL A 59 -11.78 -24.87 2.56
C VAL A 59 -11.52 -26.21 3.24
N ASN A 60 -12.47 -26.73 4.01
CA ASN A 60 -12.32 -28.05 4.64
C ASN A 60 -12.31 -29.21 3.65
N TYR A 61 -13.00 -29.10 2.52
CA TYR A 61 -12.87 -30.07 1.45
C TYR A 61 -11.43 -30.10 0.90
N GLU A 62 -10.84 -28.93 0.64
CA GLU A 62 -9.46 -28.83 0.14
C GLU A 62 -8.44 -29.30 1.19
N LEU A 63 -8.59 -28.88 2.44
CA LEU A 63 -7.73 -29.30 3.55
C LEU A 63 -7.78 -30.81 3.79
N LYS A 64 -8.98 -31.40 3.74
CA LYS A 64 -9.13 -32.84 3.91
C LYS A 64 -8.52 -33.61 2.75
N ARG A 65 -8.62 -33.08 1.53
CA ARG A 65 -8.05 -33.72 0.33
C ARG A 65 -6.51 -33.68 0.34
N GLN A 66 -5.91 -32.58 0.76
CA GLN A 66 -4.45 -32.38 0.68
C GLN A 66 -3.72 -32.87 1.94
N TYR A 67 -4.32 -32.69 3.11
CA TYR A 67 -3.65 -32.88 4.40
C TYR A 67 -4.41 -33.80 5.35
N ALA A 68 -5.59 -34.32 4.96
CA ALA A 68 -6.48 -35.09 5.83
C ALA A 68 -6.91 -34.34 7.11
N LEU A 69 -6.92 -33.00 7.09
CA LEU A 69 -7.27 -32.14 8.21
C LEU A 69 -8.58 -31.39 7.98
N MET A 70 -9.20 -30.93 9.07
CA MET A 70 -10.34 -30.02 9.05
C MET A 70 -10.15 -28.96 10.14
N ALA A 71 -10.54 -27.72 9.84
CA ALA A 71 -10.38 -26.58 10.72
C ALA A 71 -11.60 -25.66 10.67
N TYR A 72 -11.81 -24.91 11.75
CA TYR A 72 -12.77 -23.82 11.74
C TYR A 72 -12.19 -22.63 10.98
N THR A 73 -12.93 -22.13 10.00
CA THR A 73 -12.54 -20.94 9.22
C THR A 73 -13.66 -19.90 9.21
N THR A 74 -13.26 -18.63 9.12
CA THR A 74 -14.15 -17.47 9.06
C THR A 74 -13.71 -16.52 7.95
N VAL A 75 -14.70 -15.87 7.32
CA VAL A 75 -14.44 -14.80 6.36
C VAL A 75 -14.20 -13.51 7.14
N GLU A 76 -13.06 -12.87 6.88
CA GLU A 76 -12.70 -11.58 7.47
C GLU A 76 -13.06 -10.41 6.55
N TYR A 77 -12.65 -10.49 5.29
CA TYR A 77 -13.03 -9.53 4.25
C TYR A 77 -13.19 -10.25 2.91
N CYS A 78 -13.89 -9.59 1.97
CA CYS A 78 -14.03 -10.06 0.59
C CYS A 78 -13.71 -8.90 -0.34
N THR A 79 -12.87 -9.15 -1.33
CA THR A 79 -12.64 -8.21 -2.43
C THR A 79 -13.55 -8.61 -3.59
N THR A 80 -14.28 -7.64 -4.12
CA THR A 80 -15.10 -7.82 -5.32
C THR A 80 -14.56 -6.90 -6.40
N ASN A 81 -14.50 -7.40 -7.64
CA ASN A 81 -14.12 -6.59 -8.79
C ASN A 81 -15.28 -5.72 -9.30
N ARG A 82 -16.44 -5.73 -8.60
CA ARG A 82 -17.53 -4.80 -8.87
C ARG A 82 -17.06 -3.39 -8.51
N ARG A 83 -17.14 -2.49 -9.50
CA ARG A 83 -16.96 -1.05 -9.29
C ARG A 83 -17.90 -0.62 -8.15
N PRO A 84 -17.40 0.09 -7.14
CA PRO A 84 -18.23 0.61 -6.06
C PRO A 84 -19.00 1.82 -6.60
N GLU A 85 -20.06 1.59 -7.36
CA GLU A 85 -20.96 2.66 -7.80
C GLU A 85 -22.15 2.88 -6.85
N GLU A 86 -22.33 2.06 -5.82
CA GLU A 86 -23.34 2.32 -4.80
C GLU A 86 -22.79 1.98 -3.41
N GLU A 87 -23.08 2.89 -2.47
CA GLU A 87 -22.91 2.76 -1.02
C GLU A 87 -21.63 3.33 -0.37
N SER A 88 -21.37 4.62 -0.64
CA SER A 88 -20.80 5.65 0.26
C SER A 88 -19.38 5.40 0.84
N PRO A 89 -18.63 6.37 1.39
CA PRO A 89 -17.19 6.20 1.68
C PRO A 89 -16.86 6.32 3.18
N ILE A 90 -16.04 5.39 3.71
CA ILE A 90 -15.32 5.44 4.99
C ILE A 90 -14.21 4.40 4.82
N THR A 91 -13.09 4.93 4.34
CA THR A 91 -11.71 4.55 4.65
C THR A 91 -11.37 3.06 4.69
N SER A 92 -10.78 2.56 3.61
CA SER A 92 -9.83 1.46 3.68
C SER A 92 -8.68 1.77 2.73
N SER A 93 -7.60 2.22 3.35
CA SER A 93 -6.29 2.48 2.78
C SER A 93 -5.85 1.43 1.76
N LEU A 94 -5.16 1.93 0.73
CA LEU A 94 -4.33 1.19 -0.21
C LEU A 94 -5.06 0.51 -1.39
N GLN A 95 -5.74 1.31 -2.21
CA GLN A 95 -5.79 0.99 -3.64
C GLN A 95 -5.76 2.29 -4.44
N SER A 96 -4.66 2.50 -5.17
CA SER A 96 -4.52 3.52 -6.20
C SER A 96 -5.58 3.29 -7.28
N SER A 97 -6.76 3.85 -7.06
CA SER A 97 -7.89 3.89 -8.00
C SER A 97 -8.27 5.35 -8.25
N PRO A 98 -8.47 5.79 -9.50
CA PRO A 98 -8.49 7.19 -9.89
C PRO A 98 -9.85 7.86 -9.66
N GLY A 99 -10.34 7.95 -8.42
CA GLY A 99 -11.70 8.48 -8.21
C GLY A 99 -12.19 8.90 -6.83
N ALA A 100 -11.43 8.79 -5.74
CA ALA A 100 -11.86 9.31 -4.45
C ALA A 100 -10.66 9.82 -3.65
N PHE A 101 -10.49 11.13 -3.58
CA PHE A 101 -9.53 11.76 -2.68
C PHE A 101 -10.24 12.01 -1.34
N ASP A 102 -9.82 11.34 -0.27
CA ASP A 102 -10.33 11.62 1.07
C ASP A 102 -9.73 12.94 1.60
N GLU A 103 -10.34 13.55 2.63
CA GLU A 103 -9.90 14.84 3.21
C GLU A 103 -8.41 14.85 3.60
N ILE A 104 -7.91 13.71 4.08
CA ILE A 104 -6.50 13.50 4.43
C ILE A 104 -5.61 13.47 3.18
N ASP A 105 -6.09 12.86 2.10
CA ASP A 105 -5.35 12.81 0.83
C ASP A 105 -5.25 14.21 0.21
N VAL A 106 -6.32 15.01 0.32
CA VAL A 106 -6.32 16.43 -0.10
C VAL A 106 -5.32 17.24 0.74
N ALA A 107 -5.35 17.10 2.07
CA ALA A 107 -4.40 17.78 2.95
C ALA A 107 -2.94 17.40 2.63
N PHE A 108 -2.67 16.12 2.40
CA PHE A 108 -1.35 15.63 1.98
C PHE A 108 -0.92 16.22 0.63
N LEU A 109 -1.80 16.24 -0.36
CA LEU A 109 -1.51 16.83 -1.67
C LEU A 109 -1.22 18.33 -1.59
N VAL A 110 -1.97 19.07 -0.77
CA VAL A 110 -1.72 20.51 -0.54
C VAL A 110 -0.36 20.71 0.10
N LEU A 111 -0.01 19.95 1.14
CA LEU A 111 1.30 20.05 1.80
C LEU A 111 2.44 19.70 0.83
N LEU A 112 2.28 18.64 0.04
CA LEU A 112 3.27 18.21 -0.93
C LEU A 112 3.46 19.27 -2.03
N ALA A 113 2.38 19.83 -2.57
CA ALA A 113 2.44 20.89 -3.56
C ALA A 113 3.13 22.14 -3.01
N MET A 114 2.79 22.54 -1.79
CA MET A 114 3.43 23.68 -1.11
C MET A 114 4.93 23.48 -0.93
N LEU A 115 5.36 22.30 -0.48
CA LEU A 115 6.77 21.97 -0.34
C LEU A 115 7.49 22.00 -1.69
N LEU A 116 6.90 21.42 -2.74
CA LEU A 116 7.49 21.46 -4.08
C LEU A 116 7.64 22.90 -4.59
N ILE A 117 6.62 23.75 -4.44
CA ILE A 117 6.68 25.15 -4.85
C ILE A 117 7.80 25.87 -4.09
N LEU A 118 7.88 25.70 -2.77
CA LEU A 118 8.94 26.31 -1.96
C LEU A 118 10.34 25.86 -2.40
N THR A 119 10.52 24.56 -2.71
CA THR A 119 11.80 24.06 -3.22
C THR A 119 12.16 24.68 -4.57
N VAL A 120 11.21 24.74 -5.51
CA VAL A 120 11.45 25.33 -6.84
C VAL A 120 11.76 26.82 -6.72
N VAL A 121 11.02 27.56 -5.90
CA VAL A 121 11.27 28.98 -5.66
C VAL A 121 12.63 29.19 -4.99
N SER A 122 12.99 28.38 -4.00
CA SER A 122 14.30 28.46 -3.34
C SER A 122 15.43 28.19 -4.32
N THR A 123 15.32 27.15 -5.15
CA THR A 123 16.34 26.83 -6.16
C THR A 123 16.42 27.89 -7.25
N ALA A 124 15.28 28.43 -7.70
CA ALA A 124 15.24 29.50 -8.69
C ALA A 124 15.80 30.81 -8.13
N TYR A 125 15.48 31.14 -6.88
CA TYR A 125 16.00 32.31 -6.18
C TYR A 125 17.51 32.21 -6.00
N ASP A 126 18.02 31.05 -5.56
CA ASP A 126 19.45 30.79 -5.42
C ASP A 126 20.17 30.86 -6.77
N CYS A 127 19.60 30.27 -7.82
CA CYS A 127 20.12 30.36 -9.19
C CYS A 127 20.11 31.81 -9.71
N HIS A 128 19.04 32.56 -9.48
CA HIS A 128 18.95 33.97 -9.87
C HIS A 128 19.94 34.85 -9.10
N GLN A 129 20.12 34.61 -7.80
CA GLN A 129 21.12 35.32 -7.00
C GLN A 129 22.55 34.95 -7.45
N TYR A 130 22.81 33.68 -7.73
CA TYR A 130 24.07 33.22 -8.33
C TYR A 130 24.34 33.91 -9.68
N HIS A 131 23.32 34.05 -10.52
CA HIS A 131 23.44 34.76 -11.79
C HIS A 131 23.57 36.29 -11.62
N ARG A 132 22.94 36.90 -10.61
CA ARG A 132 23.08 38.34 -10.33
C ARG A 132 24.43 38.71 -9.72
N THR A 133 25.01 37.82 -8.92
CA THR A 133 26.34 38.01 -8.33
C THR A 133 27.47 37.76 -9.34
N LYS A 134 27.16 37.19 -10.51
CA LYS A 134 28.03 37.19 -11.69
C LYS A 134 27.54 38.19 -12.74
N PRO A 135 27.97 39.46 -12.71
CA PRO A 135 27.91 40.25 -13.94
C PRO A 135 28.68 39.49 -15.02
N CYS A 136 28.16 39.49 -16.26
CA CYS A 136 28.87 38.98 -17.41
C CYS A 136 30.21 39.70 -17.59
N SER A 137 31.26 39.20 -16.95
CA SER A 137 32.62 39.24 -17.47
C SER A 137 32.69 38.21 -18.60
N GLY A 138 32.02 38.53 -19.71
CA GLY A 138 32.19 37.80 -20.96
C GLY A 138 33.62 38.00 -21.44
N ALA A 139 34.54 37.12 -21.02
CA ALA A 139 35.85 36.90 -21.65
C ALA A 139 36.69 35.77 -21.01
N LEU A 140 36.35 35.20 -19.84
CA LEU A 140 37.35 34.40 -19.09
C LEU A 140 36.91 33.05 -18.49
N PHE A 141 35.84 32.41 -19.00
CA PHE A 141 35.43 31.08 -18.52
C PHE A 141 35.75 29.92 -19.47
N ALA A 142 36.25 30.20 -20.68
CA ALA A 142 36.75 29.15 -21.57
C ALA A 142 38.16 28.67 -21.21
N ASP A 143 38.97 29.48 -20.50
CA ASP A 143 40.35 29.12 -20.14
C ASP A 143 40.45 28.40 -18.77
N GLY A 144 39.63 28.76 -17.78
CA GLY A 144 39.76 28.22 -16.41
C GLY A 144 39.38 26.73 -16.25
N LEU A 145 38.55 26.18 -17.14
CA LEU A 145 38.19 24.75 -17.09
C LEU A 145 39.27 23.86 -17.74
N LYS A 146 40.13 24.44 -18.58
CA LYS A 146 41.25 23.76 -19.21
C LYS A 146 42.41 23.54 -18.23
N ASP A 147 42.57 24.44 -17.26
CA ASP A 147 43.62 24.36 -16.25
C ASP A 147 43.29 23.38 -15.11
N TYR A 148 42.00 23.09 -14.87
CA TYR A 148 41.57 22.14 -13.83
C TYR A 148 41.88 20.68 -14.19
N TYR A 149 41.94 20.34 -15.48
CA TYR A 149 42.37 19.01 -15.95
C TYR A 149 43.88 18.89 -16.16
N ARG A 150 44.63 20.00 -16.17
CA ARG A 150 46.08 20.01 -16.42
C ARG A 150 46.94 19.94 -15.15
N SER A 151 46.35 20.16 -13.97
CA SER A 151 47.06 20.25 -12.69
C SER A 151 46.98 18.98 -11.83
N GLY A 152 46.53 17.85 -12.39
CA GLY A 152 46.48 16.53 -11.73
C GLY A 152 47.83 15.84 -11.49
N PHE A 153 48.95 16.55 -11.63
CA PHE A 153 50.30 16.03 -11.40
C PHE A 153 51.08 17.05 -10.55
N GLU A 154 50.87 17.01 -9.23
CA GLU A 154 51.88 17.12 -8.16
C GLU A 154 51.22 17.44 -6.80
N ARG A 155 51.37 16.52 -5.84
CA ARG A 155 51.20 16.74 -4.38
C ARG A 155 52.41 17.56 -3.85
N PRO A 156 52.51 17.93 -2.55
CA PRO A 156 51.56 18.06 -1.43
C PRO A 156 51.65 19.43 -0.69
N GLY A 157 50.72 19.73 0.23
CA GLY A 157 51.07 20.56 1.40
C GLY A 157 49.98 21.47 1.97
N HIS A 158 49.67 21.24 3.25
CA HIS A 158 49.09 22.16 4.26
C HIS A 158 47.67 22.73 4.02
N ALA A 159 46.64 22.21 4.71
CA ALA A 159 46.23 22.53 6.10
C ALA A 159 45.67 23.97 6.22
N SER A 160 44.37 24.20 6.35
CA SER A 160 43.57 24.26 7.61
C SER A 160 42.35 25.14 7.25
N ARG A 161 41.15 25.13 7.81
CA ARG A 161 40.51 24.55 9.00
C ARG A 161 39.01 24.77 8.77
N CYS A 162 38.16 23.77 8.94
CA CYS A 162 36.73 23.99 9.14
C CYS A 162 36.46 24.07 10.65
N THR A 163 35.61 25.00 11.08
CA THR A 163 34.94 24.95 12.38
C THR A 163 33.51 25.42 12.20
N LEU A 164 32.62 24.71 12.91
CA LEU A 164 31.16 24.61 12.82
C LEU A 164 30.39 25.89 12.48
#